data_AF-A0A5N8AD06-F1
#
_entry.id   AF-A0A5N8AD06-F1
#
_cell.length_a   1.000
_cell.length_b   1.000
_cell.length_c   1.000
_cell.angle_alpha   90.00
_cell.angle_beta   90.00
_cell.angle_gamma   90.00
#
_symmetry.space_group_name_H-M   'P 1'
#
loop_
_entity.id
_entity.type
_entity.pdbx_description
1 polymer ?
#
loop_
_entity_poly.entity_id
_entity_poly.type
_entity_poly.pdbx_seq_one_letter_code
_entity_poly.pdbx_strand_id
1 'polypeptide(L)'
;MFPKKGSSFPIRRTALTDAEFAQVIAAALKVEFGSARNGTKIITRWTGVSERTAKNWLNGTNAPNGVHLVLLAKESNAVLKAFMLMADRPELSLEASLLSLRRILVETIAALDQIM
;
A
#
# COMPACT_ATOMS: atom_id res chain seq x y z
N MET A 1 25.73 -8.47 38.74
CA MET A 1 25.08 -8.54 37.42
C MET A 1 23.59 -8.81 37.64
N PHE A 2 22.72 -7.87 37.29
CA PHE A 2 21.26 -8.04 37.41
C PHE A 2 20.69 -8.53 36.08
N PRO A 3 19.79 -9.53 36.05
CA PRO A 3 19.14 -9.93 34.81
C PRO A 3 18.08 -8.86 34.47
N LYS A 4 18.18 -8.26 33.27
CA LYS A 4 17.13 -7.42 32.70
C LYS A 4 15.95 -8.31 32.31
N LYS A 5 15.08 -8.60 33.27
CA LYS A 5 13.78 -9.21 33.03
C LYS A 5 12.85 -8.10 32.55
N GLY A 6 12.72 -7.97 31.23
CA GLY A 6 11.76 -7.08 30.60
C GLY A 6 10.36 -7.44 31.07
N SER A 7 9.70 -6.50 31.74
CA SER A 7 8.32 -6.59 32.16
C SER A 7 7.43 -6.70 30.93
N SER A 8 6.75 -7.84 30.78
CA SER A 8 5.62 -7.97 29.85
C SER A 8 4.49 -7.08 30.37
N PHE A 9 4.38 -5.87 29.84
CA PHE A 9 3.21 -5.04 30.03
C PHE A 9 2.10 -5.54 29.10
N PRO A 10 0.84 -5.64 29.57
CA PRO A 10 -0.26 -6.06 28.73
C PRO A 10 -0.53 -4.94 27.72
N ILE A 11 0.01 -5.09 26.51
CA ILE A 11 -0.26 -4.19 25.39
C ILE A 11 -1.73 -4.42 24.99
N ARG A 12 -2.61 -3.61 25.58
CA ARG A 12 -3.89 -3.22 24.99
C ARG A 12 -3.62 -3.00 23.49
N ARG A 13 -4.40 -3.60 22.59
CA ARG A 13 -4.24 -3.50 21.12
C ARG A 13 -4.34 -2.04 20.65
N THR A 14 -3.27 -1.26 20.84
CA THR A 14 -3.25 0.20 20.66
C THR A 14 -2.12 0.69 19.77
N ALA A 15 -1.17 -0.18 19.39
CA ALA A 15 -0.05 0.18 18.54
C ALA A 15 0.01 -0.74 17.32
N LEU A 16 -0.04 -0.15 16.13
CA LEU A 16 0.23 -0.83 14.86
C LEU A 16 1.67 -1.35 14.87
N THR A 17 1.85 -2.66 14.71
CA THR A 17 3.18 -3.26 14.62
C THR A 17 3.71 -3.25 13.18
N ASP A 18 5.03 -3.27 13.00
CA ASP A 18 5.65 -3.38 11.67
C ASP A 18 5.18 -4.63 10.91
N ALA A 19 4.92 -5.73 11.63
CA ALA A 19 4.41 -6.96 11.04
C ALA A 19 2.98 -6.81 10.53
N GLU A 20 2.08 -6.20 11.32
CA GLU A 20 0.72 -5.92 10.88
C GLU A 20 0.71 -4.95 9.69
N PHE A 21 1.53 -3.90 9.74
CA PHE A 21 1.69 -2.95 8.65
C PHE A 21 2.16 -3.67 7.37
N ALA A 22 3.20 -4.50 7.45
CA ALA A 22 3.69 -5.28 6.32
C ALA A 22 2.61 -6.18 5.73
N GLN A 23 1.80 -6.85 6.56
CA GLN A 23 0.74 -7.75 6.09
C GLN A 23 -0.41 -7.01 5.41
N VAL A 24 -0.83 -5.87 5.95
CA VAL A 24 -1.89 -5.05 5.34
C VAL A 24 -1.46 -4.51 3.99
N ILE A 25 -0.23 -3.98 3.89
CA ILE A 25 0.31 -3.50 2.61
C ILE A 25 0.47 -4.67 1.61
N ALA A 26 0.96 -5.83 2.05
CA ALA A 26 1.08 -7.01 1.21
C ALA A 26 -0.28 -7.46 0.65
N ALA A 27 -1.33 -7.45 1.48
CA ALA A 27 -2.68 -7.76 1.06
C ALA A 27 -3.19 -6.76 0.00
N ALA A 28 -2.98 -5.47 0.22
CA ALA A 28 -3.36 -4.42 -0.74
C ALA A 28 -2.66 -4.59 -2.10
N LEU A 29 -1.35 -4.85 -2.09
CA LEU A 29 -0.57 -5.09 -3.31
C LEU A 29 -1.05 -6.34 -4.06
N LYS A 30 -1.44 -7.40 -3.33
CA LYS A 30 -1.99 -8.63 -3.94
C LYS A 30 -3.36 -8.40 -4.58
N VAL A 31 -4.21 -7.57 -3.98
CA VAL A 31 -5.51 -7.19 -4.54
C VAL A 31 -5.32 -6.47 -5.87
N GLU A 32 -4.35 -5.56 -5.96
CA GLU A 32 -4.11 -4.77 -7.17
C GLU A 32 -3.42 -5.58 -8.30
N PHE A 33 -2.43 -6.43 -7.96
CA PHE A 33 -1.57 -7.05 -8.99
C PHE A 33 -1.75 -8.56 -9.20
N GLY A 34 -2.57 -9.24 -8.40
CA GLY A 34 -2.79 -10.68 -8.53
C GLY A 34 -1.50 -11.50 -8.40
N SER A 35 -1.28 -12.49 -9.28
CA SER A 35 -0.17 -13.45 -9.17
C SER A 35 1.21 -12.77 -9.23
N ALA A 36 2.08 -13.15 -8.29
CA ALA A 36 3.28 -12.41 -7.86
C ALA A 36 4.30 -12.02 -8.94
N ARG A 37 4.27 -12.62 -10.14
CA ARG A 37 5.29 -12.40 -11.18
C ARG A 37 5.14 -11.04 -11.88
N ASN A 38 3.92 -10.60 -12.13
CA ASN A 38 3.67 -9.28 -12.73
C ASN A 38 3.77 -8.17 -11.69
N GLY A 39 3.24 -8.42 -10.47
CA GLY A 39 3.30 -7.46 -9.37
C GLY A 39 4.73 -7.05 -9.00
N THR A 40 5.68 -8.01 -8.96
CA THR A 40 7.08 -7.70 -8.65
C THR A 40 7.67 -6.67 -9.61
N LYS A 41 7.45 -6.85 -10.93
CA LYS A 41 7.98 -5.94 -11.95
C LYS A 41 7.34 -4.56 -11.90
N ILE A 42 6.04 -4.49 -11.65
CA ILE A 42 5.31 -3.23 -11.51
C ILE A 42 5.82 -2.44 -10.31
N ILE A 43 5.94 -3.09 -9.15
CA ILE A 43 6.48 -2.48 -7.93
C ILE A 43 7.90 -1.95 -8.16
N THR A 44 8.78 -2.75 -8.75
CA THR A 44 10.14 -2.31 -9.12
C THR A 44 10.10 -1.09 -10.04
N ARG A 45 9.24 -1.08 -11.05
CA ARG A 45 9.11 0.05 -11.99
C ARG A 45 8.65 1.33 -11.30
N TRP A 46 7.70 1.24 -10.38
CA TRP A 46 7.14 2.42 -9.70
C TRP A 46 8.04 2.97 -8.60
N THR A 47 8.79 2.10 -7.94
CA THR A 47 9.52 2.45 -6.71
C THR A 47 11.03 2.45 -6.85
N GLY A 48 11.57 1.87 -7.93
CA GLY A 48 13.02 1.75 -8.18
C GLY A 48 13.73 0.72 -7.30
N VAL A 49 13.00 -0.04 -6.48
CA VAL A 49 13.62 -1.04 -5.58
C VAL A 49 14.01 -2.32 -6.30
N SER A 50 14.87 -3.13 -5.66
CA SER A 50 15.24 -4.45 -6.18
C SER A 50 14.03 -5.39 -6.26
N GLU A 51 14.05 -6.35 -7.19
CA GLU A 51 13.02 -7.41 -7.27
C GLU A 51 12.88 -8.19 -5.96
N ARG A 52 13.99 -8.39 -5.22
CA ARG A 52 13.97 -9.06 -3.91
C ARG A 52 13.14 -8.26 -2.91
N THR A 53 13.35 -6.94 -2.85
CA THR A 53 12.58 -6.05 -1.98
C THR A 53 11.10 -6.06 -2.35
N ALA A 54 10.77 -5.94 -3.65
CA ALA A 54 9.40 -6.01 -4.13
C ALA A 54 8.71 -7.34 -3.78
N LYS A 55 9.41 -8.48 -3.90
CA LYS A 55 8.92 -9.79 -3.46
C LYS A 55 8.68 -9.85 -1.96
N ASN A 56 9.59 -9.30 -1.16
CA ASN A 56 9.44 -9.29 0.29
C ASN A 56 8.21 -8.47 0.72
N TRP A 57 7.92 -7.35 0.05
CA TRP A 57 6.70 -6.56 0.28
C TRP A 57 5.44 -7.33 -0.12
N LEU A 58 5.44 -7.99 -1.28
CA LEU A 58 4.32 -8.84 -1.70
C LEU A 58 4.07 -10.01 -0.74
N ASN A 59 5.13 -10.53 -0.12
CA ASN A 59 5.05 -11.61 0.85
C ASN A 59 4.74 -11.14 2.28
N GLY A 60 4.74 -9.83 2.55
CA GLY A 60 4.58 -9.27 3.89
C GLY A 60 5.75 -9.59 4.82
N THR A 61 6.93 -9.93 4.27
CA THR A 61 8.15 -10.19 5.06
C THR A 61 8.72 -8.90 5.66
N ASN A 62 8.66 -7.81 4.92
CA ASN A 62 8.96 -6.46 5.40
C ASN A 62 8.01 -5.46 4.74
N ALA A 63 7.91 -4.28 5.32
CA ALA A 63 7.09 -3.20 4.78
C ALA A 63 7.93 -2.22 3.95
N PRO A 64 7.31 -1.47 3.01
CA PRO A 64 7.95 -0.30 2.45
C PRO A 64 8.19 0.75 3.55
N ASN A 65 9.30 1.48 3.47
CA ASN A 65 9.48 2.67 4.29
C ASN A 65 8.56 3.81 3.80
N GLY A 66 8.53 4.94 4.51
CA GLY A 66 7.63 6.05 4.18
C GLY A 66 7.75 6.56 2.74
N VAL A 67 8.97 6.69 2.20
CA VAL A 67 9.19 7.15 0.82
C VAL A 67 8.57 6.18 -0.19
N HIS A 68 8.84 4.89 -0.04
CA HIS A 68 8.33 3.89 -0.97
C HIS A 68 6.82 3.66 -0.79
N LEU A 69 6.29 3.83 0.42
CA LEU A 69 4.85 3.80 0.66
C LEU A 69 4.14 4.92 -0.11
N VAL A 70 4.69 6.13 -0.10
CA VAL A 70 4.16 7.26 -0.88
C VAL A 70 4.19 6.96 -2.38
N LEU A 71 5.30 6.41 -2.88
CA LEU A 71 5.40 6.01 -4.30
C LEU A 71 4.36 4.94 -4.68
N LEU A 72 4.13 3.96 -3.82
CA LEU A 72 3.10 2.95 -4.03
C LEU A 72 1.70 3.54 -3.96
N ALA A 73 1.39 4.36 -2.95
CA ALA A 73 0.09 4.98 -2.77
C ALA A 73 -0.28 5.98 -3.88
N LYS A 74 0.73 6.56 -4.54
CA LYS A 74 0.53 7.42 -5.73
C LYS A 74 -0.03 6.63 -6.92
N GLU A 75 0.41 5.39 -7.10
CA GLU A 75 0.12 4.59 -8.29
C GLU A 75 -0.94 3.49 -8.02
N SER A 76 -1.15 3.09 -6.76
CA SER A 76 -2.09 2.03 -6.35
C SER A 76 -3.16 2.57 -5.40
N ASN A 77 -4.41 2.52 -5.86
CA ASN A 77 -5.58 2.90 -5.06
C ASN A 77 -5.79 1.92 -3.89
N ALA A 78 -5.47 0.64 -4.05
CA ALA A 78 -5.60 -0.34 -2.98
C ALA A 78 -4.63 -0.04 -1.83
N VAL A 79 -3.39 0.34 -2.13
CA VAL A 79 -2.39 0.74 -1.11
C VAL A 79 -2.82 2.02 -0.40
N LEU A 80 -3.28 3.04 -1.14
CA LEU A 80 -3.77 4.28 -0.54
C LEU A 80 -4.96 4.02 0.40
N LYS A 81 -5.93 3.22 -0.03
CA LYS A 81 -7.09 2.82 0.78
C LYS A 81 -6.67 2.06 2.04
N ALA A 82 -5.74 1.12 1.93
CA ALA A 82 -5.22 0.37 3.06
C ALA A 82 -4.53 1.30 4.09
N PHE A 83 -3.76 2.28 3.62
CA PHE A 83 -3.14 3.29 4.47
C PHE A 83 -4.18 4.15 5.22
N MET A 84 -5.22 4.63 4.52
CA MET A 84 -6.30 5.42 5.13
C MET A 84 -7.10 4.62 6.17
N LEU A 85 -7.34 3.33 5.91
CA LEU A 85 -7.99 2.43 6.88
C LEU A 85 -7.13 2.25 8.13
N MET A 86 -5.82 2.04 7.99
CA MET A 86 -4.90 1.94 9.14
C MET A 86 -4.75 3.25 9.90
N ALA A 87 -4.93 4.39 9.23
CA ALA A 87 -4.95 5.70 9.85
C ALA A 87 -6.28 6.03 10.57
N ASP A 88 -7.24 5.10 10.58
CA ASP A 88 -8.60 5.29 11.12
C ASP A 88 -9.35 6.46 10.46
N ARG A 89 -9.10 6.67 9.15
CA ARG A 89 -9.71 7.72 8.33
C ARG A 89 -10.30 7.16 7.03
N PRO A 90 -11.23 6.19 7.09
CA PRO A 90 -11.82 5.54 5.91
C PRO A 90 -12.54 6.51 4.97
N GLU A 91 -13.07 7.62 5.48
CA GLU A 91 -13.81 8.63 4.73
C GLU A 91 -12.99 9.26 3.60
N LEU A 92 -11.67 9.44 3.82
CA LEU A 92 -10.77 9.98 2.80
C LEU A 92 -10.59 9.02 1.61
N SER A 93 -10.81 7.72 1.82
CA SER A 93 -10.73 6.73 0.73
C SER A 93 -11.90 6.85 -0.23
N LEU A 94 -13.10 7.18 0.26
CA LEU A 94 -14.27 7.37 -0.59
C LEU A 94 -14.09 8.61 -1.47
N GLU A 95 -13.64 9.72 -0.88
CA GLU A 95 -13.37 10.97 -1.60
C GLU A 95 -12.26 10.78 -2.66
N ALA A 96 -11.16 10.12 -2.30
CA ALA A 96 -10.10 9.79 -3.26
C ALA A 96 -10.60 8.90 -4.40
N SER A 97 -11.47 7.92 -4.12
CA SER A 97 -12.03 7.04 -5.14
C SER A 97 -12.93 7.79 -6.13
N LEU A 98 -13.75 8.71 -5.65
CA LEU A 98 -14.61 9.55 -6.51
C LEU A 98 -13.78 10.51 -7.37
N LEU A 99 -12.71 11.10 -6.81
CA LEU A 99 -11.81 11.97 -7.56
C LEU A 99 -11.09 11.21 -8.67
N SER A 100 -10.57 10.01 -8.37
CA SER A 100 -9.95 9.12 -9.35
C SER A 100 -10.93 8.71 -10.45
N LEU A 101 -12.17 8.35 -10.10
CA LEU A 101 -13.21 8.00 -11.07
C LEU A 101 -13.56 9.19 -11.97
N ARG A 102 -13.71 10.39 -11.41
CA ARG A 102 -13.91 11.62 -12.19
C ARG A 102 -12.76 11.87 -13.17
N ARG A 103 -11.52 11.72 -12.71
CA ARG A 103 -10.33 11.91 -13.56
C ARG A 103 -10.34 10.92 -14.73
N ILE A 104 -10.57 9.64 -14.49
CA ILE A 104 -10.63 8.61 -15.54
C ILE A 104 -11.74 8.91 -16.54
N LEU A 105 -12.93 9.31 -16.08
CA LEU A 105 -14.03 9.70 -16.96
C LEU A 105 -13.64 10.87 -17.87
N VAL A 106 -13.00 11.91 -17.31
CA VAL A 106 -12.53 13.07 -18.09
C VAL A 106 -11.47 12.66 -19.12
N GLU A 107 -10.49 11.84 -18.73
CA GLU A 107 -9.46 11.32 -19.64
C GLU A 107 -10.07 10.47 -20.76
N THR A 108 -11.08 9.65 -20.44
CA THR A 108 -11.75 8.78 -21.41
C THR A 108 -12.61 9.58 -22.39
N ILE A 109 -13.35 10.59 -21.92
CA ILE A 109 -14.13 11.49 -22.79
C ILE A 109 -13.18 12.24 -23.73
N ALA A 110 -12.10 12.82 -23.21
CA ALA A 110 -11.11 13.52 -24.02
C ALA A 110 -10.49 12.60 -25.09
N ALA A 111 -10.23 11.33 -24.76
CA ALA A 111 -9.75 10.36 -25.73
C ALA A 111 -10.79 10.01 -26.81
N LEU A 112 -12.08 9.93 -26.46
CA LEU A 112 -13.16 9.72 -27.43
C LEU A 112 -13.32 10.92 -28.37
N ASP A 113 -13.22 12.14 -27.85
CA ASP A 113 -13.29 13.38 -28.63
C ASP A 113 -12.13 13.54 -29.62
N GLN A 114 -11.00 12.82 -29.43
CA GLN A 114 -9.90 12.79 -30.39
C GLN A 114 -10.06 11.75 -31.51
N ILE A 115 -10.98 10.79 -31.35
CA ILE A 115 -11.23 9.72 -32.31
C ILE A 115 -12.44 10.06 -33.20
N MET A 116 -13.36 10.89 -32.71
CA MET A 116 -14.53 11.40 -33.45
C MET A 116 -14.25 12.73 -34.13
#